data_AF-A0A9D2TKF7-F1
#
_entry.id   AF-A0A9D2TKF7-F1
#
_cell.length_a   1.000
_cell.length_b   1.000
_cell.length_c   1.000
_cell.angle_alpha   90.00
_cell.angle_beta   90.00
_cell.angle_gamma   90.00
#
_symmetry.space_group_name_H-M   'P 1'
#
loop_
_entity.id
_entity.type
_entity.pdbx_description
1 polymer ?
#
loop_
_entity_poly.entity_id
_entity_poly.type
_entity_poly.pdbx_seq_one_letter_code
_entity_poly.pdbx_strand_id
1 'polypeptide(L)'
;MKKTLFLKVCAVTALLSVAFTASAFAAEKTSEDGVYVQDGVVMCSCGTSIKAHREEVAVLGESAEAGDISCSCGGQIVESLIFESPWNFTELSRRCTHGFSNGHDYEKSRTLIYQTKCDTCCFSSHRVATETTWECRGF
;
A
#
# COMPACT_ATOMS: atom_id res chain seq x y z
N MET A 1 -58.67 -35.75 -42.43
CA MET A 1 -57.36 -35.05 -42.51
C MET A 1 -56.87 -34.77 -41.09
N LYS A 2 -55.57 -34.97 -40.90
CA LYS A 2 -54.70 -34.82 -39.71
C LYS A 2 -55.18 -33.86 -38.60
N LYS A 3 -55.10 -34.31 -37.34
CA LYS A 3 -54.14 -33.80 -36.33
C LYS A 3 -54.12 -34.70 -35.08
N THR A 4 -53.03 -35.44 -34.96
CA THR A 4 -52.50 -36.09 -33.76
C THR A 4 -52.13 -35.05 -32.71
N LEU A 5 -52.40 -35.34 -31.43
CA LEU A 5 -51.69 -34.73 -30.30
C LEU A 5 -51.49 -35.79 -29.22
N PHE A 6 -50.27 -36.32 -29.21
CA PHE A 6 -49.68 -37.03 -28.09
C PHE A 6 -49.43 -36.04 -26.95
N LEU A 7 -49.72 -36.42 -25.71
CA LEU A 7 -48.82 -36.14 -24.59
C LEU A 7 -49.09 -37.13 -23.45
N LYS A 8 -48.24 -38.17 -23.40
CA LYS A 8 -47.95 -38.93 -22.19
C LYS A 8 -46.89 -38.16 -21.39
N VAL A 9 -46.74 -38.58 -20.14
CA VAL A 9 -45.60 -38.39 -19.22
C VAL A 9 -45.81 -37.32 -18.15
N CYS A 10 -46.32 -37.77 -17.00
CA CYS A 10 -45.82 -37.32 -15.70
C CYS A 10 -45.28 -38.57 -15.00
N ALA A 11 -44.03 -38.91 -15.31
CA ALA A 11 -43.28 -39.92 -14.57
C ALA A 11 -42.61 -39.23 -13.38
N VAL A 12 -43.08 -39.60 -12.19
CA VAL A 12 -42.51 -39.29 -10.88
C VAL A 12 -41.03 -39.67 -10.87
N THR A 13 -40.16 -38.72 -10.55
CA THR A 13 -38.81 -38.99 -10.07
C THR A 13 -38.51 -38.06 -8.90
N ALA A 14 -38.81 -38.56 -7.70
CA ALA A 14 -38.05 -38.21 -6.52
C ALA A 14 -36.63 -38.75 -6.70
N LEU A 15 -35.59 -38.03 -6.26
CA LEU A 15 -34.40 -38.58 -5.59
C LEU A 15 -33.40 -37.45 -5.26
N LEU A 16 -32.99 -37.47 -3.99
CA LEU A 16 -31.73 -37.00 -3.39
C LEU A 16 -31.38 -35.51 -3.44
N SER A 17 -31.77 -34.83 -2.38
CA SER A 17 -31.02 -33.73 -1.78
C SER A 17 -29.66 -34.23 -1.23
N VAL A 18 -28.57 -33.96 -1.94
CA VAL A 18 -27.22 -34.04 -1.37
C VAL A 18 -26.84 -32.64 -0.90
N ALA A 19 -26.96 -32.40 0.41
CA ALA A 19 -26.36 -31.25 1.04
C ALA A 19 -24.84 -31.43 1.03
N PHE A 20 -24.17 -30.78 0.07
CA PHE A 20 -22.71 -30.68 0.07
C PHE A 20 -22.35 -29.41 0.86
N THR A 21 -22.33 -29.52 2.19
CA THR A 21 -21.65 -28.52 3.01
C THR A 21 -20.16 -28.75 2.87
N ALA A 22 -19.56 -28.15 1.82
CA ALA A 22 -18.12 -27.97 1.77
C ALA A 22 -17.76 -26.88 2.77
N SER A 23 -17.69 -27.24 4.05
CA SER A 23 -17.00 -26.43 5.05
C SER A 23 -15.50 -26.63 4.84
N ALA A 24 -14.98 -26.04 3.77
CA ALA A 24 -13.55 -25.84 3.64
C ALA A 24 -13.18 -24.70 4.60
N PHE A 25 -12.98 -25.04 5.88
CA PHE A 25 -12.13 -24.25 6.74
C PHE A 25 -10.73 -24.36 6.15
N ALA A 26 -10.42 -23.47 5.20
CA ALA A 26 -9.06 -23.19 4.83
C ALA A 26 -8.38 -22.72 6.10
N ALA A 27 -7.51 -23.57 6.64
CA ALA A 27 -6.66 -23.22 7.77
C ALA A 27 -5.88 -21.97 7.38
N GLU A 28 -6.25 -20.86 8.01
CA GLU A 28 -5.64 -19.57 7.84
C GLU A 28 -4.21 -19.70 8.35
N LYS A 29 -3.27 -19.80 7.40
CA LYS A 29 -1.86 -19.91 7.68
C LYS A 29 -1.40 -18.53 8.13
N THR A 30 -1.48 -18.27 9.44
CA THR A 30 -0.93 -17.06 10.04
C THR A 30 0.58 -17.08 9.80
N SER A 31 1.06 -16.18 8.94
CA SER A 31 2.50 -15.96 8.81
C SER A 31 2.99 -15.36 10.13
N GLU A 32 4.22 -15.65 10.51
CA GLU A 32 4.87 -15.10 11.73
C GLU A 32 4.90 -13.56 11.73
N ASP A 33 4.61 -12.92 10.59
CA ASP A 33 4.52 -11.47 10.41
C ASP A 33 3.13 -10.87 10.73
N GLY A 34 2.17 -11.67 11.20
CA GLY A 34 0.80 -11.20 11.50
C GLY A 34 -0.04 -10.90 10.26
N VAL A 35 0.42 -11.30 9.07
CA VAL A 35 -0.28 -11.15 7.80
C VAL A 35 -0.95 -12.48 7.43
N TYR A 36 -2.14 -12.41 6.85
CA TYR A 36 -2.85 -13.59 6.36
C TYR A 36 -3.55 -13.30 5.02
N VAL A 37 -4.07 -14.34 4.37
CA VAL A 37 -4.79 -14.21 3.10
C VAL A 37 -6.23 -14.66 3.29
N GLN A 38 -7.19 -13.80 2.96
CA GLN A 38 -8.61 -14.08 2.99
C GLN A 38 -9.20 -13.76 1.62
N ASP A 39 -9.85 -14.73 0.97
CA ASP A 39 -10.45 -14.59 -0.37
C ASP A 39 -9.49 -14.01 -1.44
N GLY A 40 -8.21 -14.36 -1.35
CA GLY A 40 -7.16 -13.86 -2.26
C GLY A 40 -6.66 -12.45 -1.96
N VAL A 41 -7.13 -11.83 -0.87
CA VAL A 41 -6.70 -10.50 -0.40
C VAL A 41 -5.71 -10.67 0.75
N VAL A 42 -4.61 -9.91 0.71
CA VAL A 42 -3.63 -9.86 1.80
C VAL A 42 -4.16 -8.96 2.92
N MET A 43 -4.34 -9.57 4.09
CA MET A 43 -4.94 -8.98 5.27
C MET A 43 -3.91 -8.76 6.36
N CYS A 44 -4.06 -7.64 7.05
CA CYS A 44 -3.38 -7.34 8.30
C CYS A 44 -4.05 -8.09 9.47
N SER A 45 -3.31 -8.38 10.54
CA SER A 45 -3.84 -9.02 11.76
C SER A 45 -5.03 -8.29 12.38
N CYS A 46 -5.24 -7.01 12.06
CA CYS A 46 -6.40 -6.24 12.49
C CYS A 46 -7.66 -6.44 11.64
N GLY A 47 -7.64 -7.31 10.63
CA GLY A 47 -8.79 -7.56 9.75
C GLY A 47 -8.96 -6.54 8.62
N THR A 48 -8.03 -5.60 8.45
CA THR A 48 -8.02 -4.64 7.33
C THR A 48 -7.08 -5.12 6.22
N SER A 49 -7.45 -4.92 4.95
CA SER A 49 -6.55 -5.25 3.84
C SER A 49 -5.32 -4.35 3.82
N ILE A 50 -4.16 -4.88 3.44
CA ILE A 50 -2.93 -4.08 3.30
C ILE A 50 -3.11 -2.97 2.26
N LYS A 51 -3.96 -3.19 1.25
CA LYS A 51 -4.32 -2.17 0.25
C LYS A 51 -5.03 -0.98 0.89
N ALA A 52 -6.03 -1.23 1.74
CA ALA A 52 -6.77 -0.18 2.43
C ALA A 52 -5.85 0.67 3.31
N HIS A 53 -4.94 0.04 4.08
CA HIS A 53 -3.95 0.80 4.84
C HIS A 53 -3.05 1.70 3.96
N ARG A 54 -2.63 1.21 2.78
CA ARG A 54 -1.82 2.03 1.86
C ARG A 54 -2.62 3.21 1.31
N GLU A 55 -3.90 3.03 1.02
CA GLU A 55 -4.79 4.10 0.55
C GLU A 55 -5.00 5.15 1.65
N GLU A 56 -5.21 4.72 2.90
CA GLU A 56 -5.28 5.61 4.06
C GLU A 56 -4.01 6.45 4.20
N VAL A 57 -2.82 5.82 4.13
CA VAL A 57 -1.53 6.52 4.23
C VAL A 57 -1.24 7.40 3.02
N ALA A 58 -1.65 7.00 1.81
CA ALA A 58 -1.39 7.76 0.59
C ALA A 58 -2.09 9.12 0.59
N VAL A 59 -3.30 9.22 1.16
CA VAL A 59 -4.05 10.47 1.31
C VAL A 59 -3.34 11.44 2.28
N LEU A 60 -2.49 10.92 3.17
CA LEU A 60 -1.89 11.67 4.28
C LEU A 60 -0.49 12.22 3.93
N GLY A 61 0.18 11.63 2.94
CA GLY A 61 1.50 12.05 2.45
C GLY A 61 1.53 13.44 1.79
N GLU A 62 0.38 14.05 1.52
CA GLU A 62 0.27 15.37 0.90
C GLU A 62 -0.08 16.50 1.90
N SER A 63 -0.45 16.21 3.16
CA SER A 63 -1.11 17.25 3.99
C SER A 63 -0.89 17.27 5.52
N ALA A 64 -0.11 16.40 6.17
CA ALA A 64 -0.06 16.44 7.63
C ALA A 64 1.33 16.29 8.24
N GLU A 65 1.64 17.18 9.19
CA GLU A 65 2.54 16.90 10.30
C GLU A 65 2.18 15.52 10.86
N ALA A 66 3.14 14.59 10.86
CA ALA A 66 2.95 13.14 11.00
C ALA A 66 2.46 12.66 12.39
N GLY A 67 1.66 13.46 13.11
CA GLY A 67 1.30 13.23 14.51
C GLY A 67 0.01 12.48 14.78
N ASP A 68 -1.04 12.61 13.94
CA ASP A 68 -2.41 12.25 14.36
C ASP A 68 -3.12 11.22 13.45
N ILE A 69 -2.36 10.37 12.75
CA ILE A 69 -2.97 9.38 11.87
C ILE A 69 -3.37 8.14 12.68
N SER A 70 -4.68 7.93 12.85
CA SER A 70 -5.21 6.71 13.43
C SER A 70 -5.33 5.59 12.39
N CYS A 71 -4.83 4.41 12.73
CA CYS A 71 -5.06 3.17 12.01
C CYS A 71 -6.49 2.68 12.26
N SER A 72 -7.08 1.98 11.28
CA SER A 72 -8.39 1.31 11.43
C SER A 72 -8.46 0.34 12.61
N CYS A 73 -7.32 -0.17 13.08
CA CYS A 73 -7.22 -1.04 14.24
C CYS A 73 -7.28 -0.30 15.59
N GLY A 74 -7.35 1.04 15.58
CA GLY A 74 -7.28 1.90 16.77
C GLY A 74 -5.86 2.27 17.20
N GLY A 75 -4.83 1.71 16.55
CA GLY A 75 -3.43 2.10 16.76
C GLY A 75 -3.05 3.42 16.07
N GLN A 76 -1.85 3.90 16.33
CA GLN A 76 -1.31 5.09 15.66
C GLN A 76 -0.38 4.69 14.51
N ILE A 77 -0.47 5.44 13.41
CA ILE A 77 0.44 5.35 12.28
C ILE A 77 1.58 6.32 12.51
N VAL A 78 2.78 5.78 12.64
CA VAL A 78 4.01 6.55 12.88
C VAL A 78 4.90 6.48 11.65
N GLU A 79 5.41 7.62 11.21
CA GLU A 79 6.43 7.72 10.17
C GLU A 79 7.82 7.93 10.79
N SER A 80 8.83 7.26 10.25
CA SER A 80 10.22 7.43 10.64
C SER A 80 11.15 7.33 9.44
N LEU A 81 12.23 8.10 9.44
CA LEU A 81 13.28 8.02 8.43
C LEU A 81 14.18 6.83 8.74
N ILE A 82 14.29 5.88 7.82
CA ILE A 82 15.06 4.65 8.02
C ILE A 82 16.35 4.59 7.18
N PHE A 83 16.46 5.45 6.16
CA PHE A 83 17.65 5.53 5.33
C PHE A 83 17.80 6.92 4.70
N GLU A 84 19.04 7.41 4.68
CA GLU A 84 19.46 8.62 3.98
C GLU A 84 20.68 8.32 3.11
N SER A 85 20.60 8.58 1.80
CA SER A 85 21.78 8.47 0.94
C SER A 85 22.73 9.67 1.16
N PRO A 86 24.01 9.54 0.80
CA PRO A 86 24.90 10.68 0.67
C PRO A 86 24.34 11.70 -0.34
N TRP A 87 24.73 12.96 -0.16
CA TRP A 87 24.49 14.03 -1.14
C TRP A 87 25.33 13.80 -2.40
N ASN A 88 24.70 13.89 -3.56
CA ASN A 88 25.37 13.85 -4.86
C ASN A 88 24.99 15.08 -5.66
N PHE A 89 25.94 15.64 -6.40
CA PHE A 89 25.65 16.73 -7.32
C PHE A 89 24.79 16.21 -8.48
N THR A 90 23.79 16.99 -8.85
CA THR A 90 23.03 16.78 -10.08
C THR A 90 23.70 17.53 -11.23
N GLU A 91 23.16 17.39 -12.45
CA GLU A 91 23.63 18.15 -13.62
C GLU A 91 23.09 19.59 -13.64
N LEU A 92 22.22 19.96 -12.67
CA LEU A 92 21.63 21.28 -12.61
C LEU A 92 22.60 22.30 -12.00
N SER A 93 22.73 23.43 -12.69
CA SER A 93 23.47 24.59 -12.20
C SER A 93 22.67 25.87 -12.42
N ARG A 94 22.92 26.87 -11.59
CA ARG A 94 22.39 28.23 -11.74
C ARG A 94 23.46 29.25 -11.43
N ARG A 95 23.30 30.49 -11.89
CA ARG A 95 24.18 31.59 -11.46
C ARG A 95 24.05 31.73 -9.94
N CYS A 96 25.18 31.86 -9.26
CA CYS A 96 25.16 32.06 -7.82
C CYS A 96 24.42 33.36 -7.46
N THR A 97 23.75 33.36 -6.31
CA THR A 97 23.12 34.57 -5.76
C THR A 97 24.14 35.58 -5.23
N HIS A 98 25.38 35.13 -5.01
CA HIS A 98 26.51 35.98 -4.66
C HIS A 98 26.90 36.82 -5.88
N GLY A 99 27.09 38.13 -5.70
CA GLY A 99 27.28 39.11 -6.79
C GLY A 99 28.57 39.00 -7.61
N PHE A 100 29.19 37.83 -7.70
CA PHE A 100 30.34 37.56 -8.54
C PHE A 100 29.88 37.20 -9.96
N SER A 101 30.56 37.74 -10.98
CA SER A 101 30.12 37.65 -12.37
C SER A 101 30.12 36.23 -12.95
N ASN A 102 30.88 35.29 -12.37
CA ASN A 102 31.15 33.96 -12.93
C ASN A 102 30.85 32.78 -11.97
N GLY A 103 30.24 33.03 -10.81
CA GLY A 103 29.98 31.96 -9.85
C GLY A 103 28.74 31.12 -10.21
N HIS A 104 28.80 29.83 -9.92
CA HIS A 104 27.70 28.88 -10.12
C HIS A 104 27.33 28.18 -8.81
N ASP A 105 26.02 28.07 -8.56
CA ASP A 105 25.48 27.11 -7.60
C ASP A 105 25.21 25.81 -8.34
N TYR A 106 25.48 24.70 -7.66
CA TYR A 106 25.15 23.36 -8.14
C TYR A 106 24.11 22.74 -7.21
N GLU A 107 23.12 22.10 -7.79
CA GLU A 107 22.14 21.35 -7.01
C GLU A 107 22.78 20.04 -6.53
N LYS A 108 22.48 19.68 -5.29
CA LYS A 108 22.72 18.35 -4.73
C LYS A 108 21.38 17.69 -4.48
N SER A 109 21.31 16.39 -4.68
CA SER A 109 20.16 15.57 -4.30
C SER A 109 20.60 14.41 -3.42
N ARG A 110 19.66 13.93 -2.60
CA ARG A 110 19.77 12.66 -1.88
C ARG A 110 18.43 11.94 -1.82
N THR A 111 18.50 10.62 -1.70
CA THR A 111 17.34 9.76 -1.52
C THR A 111 17.08 9.54 -0.04
N LEU A 112 15.84 9.69 0.38
CA LEU A 112 15.34 9.41 1.72
C LEU A 112 14.34 8.26 1.64
N ILE A 113 14.44 7.27 2.53
CA ILE A 113 13.44 6.21 2.66
C ILE A 113 12.78 6.34 4.03
N TYR A 114 11.48 6.58 4.01
CA TYR A 114 10.64 6.62 5.20
C TYR A 114 9.92 5.29 5.36
N GLN A 115 9.84 4.82 6.59
CA GLN A 115 8.96 3.73 6.99
C GLN A 115 7.76 4.30 7.72
N THR A 116 6.59 3.88 7.30
CA THR A 116 5.33 4.12 8.00
C THR A 116 4.86 2.81 8.59
N LYS A 117 4.51 2.78 9.88
CA LYS A 117 4.02 1.58 10.55
C LYS A 117 2.89 1.88 11.52
N CYS A 118 1.99 0.92 11.72
CA CYS A 118 1.10 0.95 12.87
C CYS A 118 1.85 0.46 14.11
N ASP A 119 1.62 1.10 15.25
CA ASP A 119 2.17 0.66 16.54
C ASP A 119 1.45 -0.56 17.14
N THR A 120 0.27 -0.90 16.63
CA THR A 120 -0.63 -1.91 17.20
C THR A 120 -0.81 -3.12 16.30
N CYS A 121 -0.91 -2.95 14.98
CA CYS A 121 -1.07 -4.05 14.02
C CYS A 121 0.18 -4.23 13.14
N CYS A 122 0.20 -5.28 12.30
CA CYS A 122 1.37 -5.61 11.48
C CYS A 122 1.52 -4.75 10.21
N PHE A 123 0.77 -3.66 10.08
CA PHE A 123 0.87 -2.79 8.92
C PHE A 123 2.22 -2.06 8.91
N SER A 124 2.95 -2.20 7.81
CA SER A 124 4.05 -1.30 7.46
C SER A 124 4.10 -1.02 5.96
N SER A 125 4.62 0.14 5.60
CA SER A 125 4.90 0.55 4.24
C SER A 125 6.17 1.39 4.19
N HIS A 126 6.70 1.57 2.98
CA HIS A 126 7.83 2.44 2.74
C HIS A 126 7.49 3.44 1.64
N ARG A 127 7.97 4.67 1.79
CA ARG A 127 7.99 5.66 0.71
C ARG A 127 9.40 6.15 0.46
N VAL A 128 9.68 6.46 -0.79
CA VAL A 128 10.94 7.03 -1.23
C VAL A 128 10.70 8.50 -1.56
N ALA A 129 11.55 9.38 -1.03
CA ALA A 129 11.54 10.81 -1.32
C ALA A 129 12.91 11.25 -1.82
N THR A 130 12.93 12.35 -2.57
CA THR A 130 14.15 13.03 -2.98
C THR A 130 14.19 14.38 -2.31
N GLU A 131 15.29 14.67 -1.63
CA GLU A 131 15.56 16.00 -1.09
C GLU A 131 16.63 16.67 -1.96
N THR A 132 16.44 17.96 -2.26
CA THR A 132 17.41 18.76 -3.02
C THR A 132 17.85 20.00 -2.26
N THR A 133 19.09 20.42 -2.48
CA THR A 133 19.64 21.67 -1.94
C THR A 133 20.65 22.26 -2.90
N TRP A 134 20.99 23.54 -2.75
CA TRP A 134 21.94 24.25 -3.61
C TRP A 134 23.22 24.57 -2.85
N GLU A 135 24.37 24.28 -3.45
CA GLU A 135 25.69 24.63 -2.93
C GLU A 135 26.40 25.58 -3.91
N CYS A 136 26.73 26.79 -3.45
CA CYS A 136 27.55 27.73 -4.21
C CYS A 136 29.00 27.25 -4.25
N ARG A 137 29.55 27.10 -5.46
CA ARG A 137 30.97 26.79 -5.69
C ARG A 137 31.69 27.91 -6.43
N GLY A 138 31.32 29.16 -6.08
CA GLY A 138 31.76 30.40 -6.69
C GLY A 138 33.21 30.39 -7.19
N PHE A 139 33.38 30.86 -8.42
CA PHE A 139 34.65 31.23 -9.02
C PHE A 139 34.64 32.72 -9.31
#